data_AF-A0A1I5UTW8-F1
#
_entry.id   AF-A0A1I5UTW8-F1
#
_cell.length_a   1.000
_cell.length_b   1.000
_cell.length_c   1.000
_cell.angle_alpha   90.00
_cell.angle_beta   90.00
_cell.angle_gamma   90.00
#
_symmetry.space_group_name_H-M   'P 1'
#
loop_
_entity.id
_entity.type
_entity.pdbx_description
1 polymer ?
#
loop_
_entity_poly.entity_id
_entity_poly.type
_entity_poly.pdbx_seq_one_letter_code
_entity_poly.pdbx_strand_id
1 'polypeptide(L)' 'MIVVIGLIVAFVLVAIFANRETRDCRWREYRTGDGRAEWRCAFCGAVTEGTQGKTPQRCYRPEDS' A
#
# COMPACT_ATOMS: atom_id res chain seq x y z
N MET A 1 -11.01 10.49 -33.60
CA MET A 1 -9.59 10.50 -33.17
C MET A 1 -9.42 11.10 -31.78
N ILE A 2 -9.94 12.30 -31.49
CA ILE A 2 -9.86 12.91 -30.14
C ILE A 2 -10.50 12.05 -29.05
N VAL A 3 -11.67 11.44 -29.32
CA VAL A 3 -12.38 10.58 -28.35
C VAL A 3 -11.55 9.34 -27.95
N VAL A 4 -10.88 8.71 -28.93
CA VAL A 4 -10.03 7.54 -28.70
C VAL A 4 -8.81 7.92 -27.87
N ILE A 5 -8.18 9.06 -28.19
CA ILE A 5 -7.04 9.59 -27.44
C ILE A 5 -7.44 9.91 -26.00
N GLY A 6 -8.61 10.54 -25.79
CA GLY A 6 -9.13 10.83 -24.45
C GLY A 6 -9.37 9.58 -23.62
N LEU A 7 -9.90 8.51 -24.22
CA LEU A 7 -10.10 7.22 -23.55
C LEU A 7 -8.78 6.56 -23.13
N ILE A 8 -7.77 6.58 -24.01
CA ILE A 8 -6.45 6.02 -23.70
C ILE A 8 -5.81 6.79 -22.53
N VAL A 9 -5.86 8.12 -22.56
CA VAL A 9 -5.32 8.96 -21.47
C VAL A 9 -6.04 8.69 -20.16
N ALA A 10 -7.38 8.61 -20.16
CA ALA A 10 -8.15 8.27 -18.97
C ALA A 10 -7.76 6.90 -18.40
N PHE A 11 -7.59 5.89 -19.26
CA PHE A 11 -7.18 4.55 -18.84
C PHE A 11 -5.77 4.51 -18.23
N VAL A 12 -4.83 5.24 -18.84
CA VAL A 12 -3.45 5.37 -18.34
C VAL A 12 -3.42 6.08 -17.00
N LEU A 13 -4.18 7.16 -16.83
CA LEU A 13 -4.29 7.86 -15.56
C LEU A 13 -4.87 6.96 -14.48
N VAL A 14 -5.98 6.24 -14.75
CA VAL A 14 -6.54 5.28 -13.79
C VAL A 14 -5.52 4.18 -13.46
N ALA A 15 -4.80 3.64 -14.44
CA ALA A 15 -3.79 2.60 -14.19
C ALA A 15 -2.62 3.09 -13.32
N ILE A 16 -2.18 4.35 -13.50
CA ILE A 16 -1.09 4.96 -12.71
C ILE A 16 -1.57 5.34 -11.31
N PHE A 17 -2.74 5.98 -11.19
CA PHE A 17 -3.24 6.51 -9.93
C PHE A 17 -3.94 5.48 -9.05
N ALA A 18 -4.63 4.48 -9.62
CA ALA A 18 -5.44 3.55 -8.83
C ALA A 18 -4.61 2.58 -7.97
N ASN A 19 -3.30 2.43 -8.21
CA ASN A 19 -2.59 1.27 -7.66
C ASN A 19 -1.14 1.51 -7.21
N ARG A 20 -0.67 2.76 -7.06
CA ARG A 20 0.73 3.00 -6.68
C ARG A 20 1.03 2.87 -5.19
N GLU A 21 0.05 3.13 -4.33
CA GLU A 21 0.32 3.18 -2.89
C GLU A 21 0.28 1.83 -2.18
N THR A 22 -0.53 0.89 -2.64
CA THR A 22 -0.74 -0.40 -1.96
C THR A 22 -0.12 -1.59 -2.69
N ARG A 23 0.26 -1.46 -3.97
CA ARG A 23 0.71 -2.59 -4.79
C ARG A 23 2.12 -3.10 -4.45
N ASP A 24 2.99 -2.22 -3.98
CA ASP A 24 4.36 -2.57 -3.56
C ASP A 24 4.50 -2.75 -2.04
N CYS A 25 3.44 -2.49 -1.26
CA CYS A 25 3.55 -2.59 0.19
C CYS A 25 3.64 -4.05 0.63
N ARG A 26 4.88 -4.47 0.92
CA ARG A 26 5.23 -5.82 1.34
C ARG A 26 5.32 -5.88 2.86
N TRP A 27 4.17 -6.08 3.49
CA TRP A 27 4.05 -6.19 4.94
C TRP A 27 4.67 -7.49 5.46
N ARG A 28 5.50 -7.36 6.50
CA ARG A 28 6.07 -8.47 7.27
C ARG A 28 5.51 -8.44 8.69
N GLU A 29 5.07 -9.60 9.14
CA GLU A 29 4.55 -9.79 10.49
C GLU A 29 5.70 -10.06 11.48
N TYR A 30 5.77 -9.29 12.55
CA TYR A 30 6.65 -9.47 13.68
C TYR A 30 5.80 -9.70 14.93
N ARG A 31 5.82 -10.93 15.44
CA ARG A 31 5.01 -11.28 16.62
C ARG A 31 5.65 -10.71 17.87
N THR A 32 4.91 -9.87 18.59
CA THR A 32 5.43 -9.20 19.80
C THR A 32 4.92 -9.82 21.10
N GLY A 33 3.95 -10.74 21.04
CA GLY A 33 3.29 -11.35 22.20
C GLY A 33 1.88 -10.80 22.42
N ASP A 34 1.10 -11.43 23.30
CA ASP A 34 -0.27 -11.03 23.67
C ASP A 34 -1.28 -10.91 22.51
N GLY A 35 -1.12 -11.70 21.45
CA GLY A 35 -1.98 -11.65 20.25
C GLY A 35 -1.79 -10.41 19.37
N ARG A 36 -0.77 -9.60 19.68
CA ARG A 36 -0.37 -8.42 18.89
C ARG A 36 0.81 -8.77 17.97
N ALA A 37 0.79 -8.17 16.79
CA ALA A 37 1.88 -8.23 15.83
C ALA A 37 2.21 -6.83 15.34
N GLU A 38 3.50 -6.53 15.28
CA GLU A 38 4.02 -5.39 14.56
C GLU A 38 4.11 -5.75 13.07
N TRP A 39 3.50 -4.93 12.24
CA TRP A 39 3.57 -5.05 10.80
C TRP A 39 4.55 -4.00 10.29
N ARG A 40 5.58 -4.45 9.57
CA ARG A 40 6.57 -3.57 8.95
C ARG A 40 6.61 -3.77 7.44
N CYS A 41 6.49 -2.70 6.68
CA CYS A 41 6.59 -2.73 5.24
C CYS A 41 8.06 -2.78 4.82
N ALA A 42 8.44 -3.83 4.09
CA ALA A 42 9.80 -3.98 3.57
C ALA A 42 10.14 -3.04 2.39
N PHE A 43 9.14 -2.38 1.81
CA PHE A 43 9.30 -1.49 0.66
C PHE A 43 9.47 -0.02 1.08
N CYS A 44 8.53 0.50 1.88
CA CYS A 44 8.54 1.91 2.30
C CYS A 44 8.98 2.12 3.76
N GLY A 45 9.20 1.05 4.53
CA GLY A 45 9.59 1.17 5.94
C GLY A 45 8.44 1.53 6.90
N ALA A 46 7.20 1.66 6.42
CA ALA A 46 6.03 1.89 7.27
C ALA A 46 5.93 0.84 8.40
N VAL A 47 5.62 1.28 9.61
CA VAL A 47 5.41 0.42 10.78
C VAL A 47 4.01 0.66 11.33
N THR A 48 3.29 -0.40 11.65
CA THR A 48 1.98 -0.32 12.30
C THR A 48 1.78 -1.51 13.23
N GLU A 49 1.15 -1.30 14.37
CA GLU A 49 0.81 -2.38 15.29
C GLU A 49 -0.61 -2.85 15.02
N GLY A 50 -0.83 -4.16 15.02
CA GLY A 50 -2.13 -4.74 14.73
C GLY A 50 -2.33 -6.10 15.38
N THR A 51 -3.46 -6.71 15.04
CA THR A 51 -3.74 -8.09 15.45
C THR A 51 -2.87 -9.04 14.64
N GLN A 52 -2.36 -10.07 15.31
CA GLN A 52 -1.68 -11.18 14.65
C GLN A 52 -2.56 -11.76 13.53
N GLY A 53 -1.96 -12.02 12.36
CA GLY A 53 -2.66 -12.57 11.19
C GLY A 53 -3.57 -11.60 10.41
N LYS A 54 -3.75 -10.34 10.85
CA LYS A 54 -4.47 -9.32 10.07
C LYS A 54 -3.48 -8.38 9.36
N THR A 55 -3.18 -8.69 8.10
CA THR A 55 -2.33 -7.83 7.27
C THR A 55 -3.02 -6.46 7.05
N PRO A 56 -2.31 -5.35 7.25
CA PRO A 56 -2.85 -4.02 6.98
C PRO A 56 -3.22 -3.83 5.50
N GLN A 57 -4.42 -3.30 5.25
CA GLN A 57 -4.99 -3.10 3.91
C GLN A 57 -4.59 -1.76 3.26
N ARG A 58 -3.95 -0.88 4.03
CA ARG A 58 -3.50 0.44 3.59
C ARG A 58 -2.02 0.59 3.90
N CYS A 59 -1.31 1.32 3.04
CA CYS A 59 0.10 1.60 3.29
C CYS A 59 0.22 2.80 4.25
N TYR A 60 0.89 2.62 5.39
CA TYR A 60 1.11 3.67 6.38
C TYR A 60 2.47 4.35 6.16
N ARG A 61 2.78 4.70 4.90
CA ARG A 61 4.06 5.35 4.58
C ARG A 61 4.20 6.59 5.46
N PRO A 62 5.27 6.71 6.27
CA PRO A 62 5.50 7.94 7.03
C PRO A 62 5.71 9.06 6.01
N GLU A 63 4.93 10.14 6.10
CA GLU A 63 5.22 11.37 5.39
C GLU A 63 6.45 11.99 6.07
N ASP A 64 7.63 11.70 5.51
CA ASP A 64 8.87 12.36 5.85
C ASP A 64 8.76 13.86 5.50
N SER A 65 8.51 14.68 6.52
CA SER A 65 8.48 16.15 6.49
C SER A 65 9.53 16.74 7.42
#